data_AF-A0A7I6GVB1-F1
#
_entry.id   AF-A0A7I6GVB1-F1
#
_cell.length_a   1.000
_cell.length_b   1.000
_cell.length_c   1.000
_cell.angle_alpha   90.00
_cell.angle_beta   90.00
_cell.angle_gamma   90.00
#
_symmetry.space_group_name_H-M   'P 1'
#
loop_
_entity.id
_entity.type
_entity.pdbx_description
1 polymer ?
#
loop_
_entity_poly.entity_id
_entity_poly.type
_entity_poly.pdbx_seq_one_letter_code
_entity_poly.pdbx_strand_id
1 'polypeptide(L)'
;MKKTKLNIIKLNILTTTLTLICISCAVNKIDPEPKSKTNKKENTKEFKNKSQNPDPLKTKNIEDIISKLKAIGKDLEAQQKQEKIEIDKIAAAQLDFLDTFKVGPRDLIVEENQMKMKRIIYSSLNYETEKIKILQGILEKLKQNPKAHNILGSFLYHISWGIQFNIEECLKGIRKAITDELHTLGQEKAERLLMQIESSLKLKQRFAKTLKETIEDYNKNLENIQTDAEKLVNHMNENYKEHDSLKPIY
;
A
#
# COMPACT_ATOMS: atom_id res chain seq x y z
N MET A 1 -32.38 6.77 -20.31
CA MET A 1 -31.39 5.68 -20.10
C MET A 1 -30.07 6.30 -19.65
N LYS A 2 -29.64 5.99 -18.43
CA LYS A 2 -28.42 6.54 -17.78
C LYS A 2 -27.17 5.95 -18.43
N LYS A 3 -26.26 6.80 -18.93
CA LYS A 3 -24.85 6.44 -19.16
C LYS A 3 -24.01 7.41 -18.33
N THR A 4 -23.45 6.90 -17.24
CA THR A 4 -22.56 7.61 -16.33
C THR A 4 -21.27 7.93 -17.08
N LYS A 5 -20.99 9.22 -17.30
CA LYS A 5 -19.72 9.68 -17.86
C LYS A 5 -18.66 9.63 -16.75
N LEU A 6 -17.64 8.80 -16.96
CA LEU A 6 -16.46 8.69 -16.11
C LEU A 6 -15.59 9.94 -16.31
N ASN A 7 -15.86 11.00 -15.54
CA ASN A 7 -15.06 12.22 -15.56
C ASN A 7 -13.82 12.07 -14.68
N ILE A 8 -12.65 12.08 -15.33
CA ILE A 8 -11.42 12.80 -14.93
C ILE A 8 -11.12 12.77 -13.41
N ILE A 9 -10.53 11.67 -12.96
CA ILE A 9 -9.65 11.67 -11.78
C ILE A 9 -8.22 11.52 -12.30
N LYS A 10 -7.69 12.58 -12.93
CA LYS A 10 -6.24 12.82 -12.98
C LYS A 10 -5.84 13.44 -11.65
N LEU A 11 -6.00 12.67 -10.57
CA LEU A 11 -5.43 13.04 -9.29
C LEU A 11 -3.94 12.69 -9.34
N ASN A 12 -3.14 13.54 -8.73
CA ASN A 12 -1.70 13.47 -8.51
C ASN A 12 -1.22 12.15 -7.83
N ILE A 13 -1.50 10.98 -8.39
CA ILE A 13 -1.15 9.68 -7.80
C ILE A 13 0.37 9.59 -7.58
N LEU A 14 1.17 10.19 -8.47
CA LEU A 14 2.64 10.28 -8.33
C LEU A 14 3.05 11.16 -7.14
N THR A 15 2.41 12.31 -6.96
CA THR A 15 2.69 13.21 -5.83
C THR A 15 2.22 12.59 -4.52
N THR A 16 1.12 11.83 -4.51
CA THR A 16 0.57 11.14 -3.32
C THR A 16 1.37 9.87 -2.96
N THR A 17 1.88 9.11 -3.93
CA THR A 17 2.80 7.97 -3.67
C THR A 17 4.16 8.46 -3.18
N LEU A 18 4.74 9.50 -3.80
CA LEU A 18 5.99 10.10 -3.35
C LEU A 18 5.88 10.77 -1.98
N THR A 19 4.77 11.48 -1.70
CA THR A 19 4.54 12.07 -0.36
C THR A 19 4.29 11.03 0.72
N LEU A 20 3.71 9.85 0.45
CA LEU A 20 3.54 8.79 1.46
C LEU A 20 4.82 7.99 1.74
N ILE A 21 5.66 7.77 0.73
CA ILE A 21 7.04 7.33 0.93
C ILE A 21 7.74 8.33 1.89
N CYS A 22 7.46 9.63 1.76
CA CYS A 22 7.96 10.66 2.68
C CYS A 22 7.22 10.76 4.02
N ILE A 23 5.91 10.47 4.14
CA ILE A 23 5.15 10.58 5.41
C ILE A 23 5.55 9.47 6.39
N SER A 24 5.84 8.26 5.89
CA SER A 24 6.49 7.22 6.71
C SER A 24 7.93 7.57 7.11
N CYS A 25 8.52 8.62 6.52
CA CYS A 25 9.89 9.09 6.77
C CYS A 25 9.97 10.46 7.51
N ALA A 26 8.84 11.09 7.87
CA ALA A 26 8.83 12.41 8.51
C ALA A 26 8.60 12.31 10.03
N VAL A 27 9.22 11.36 10.72
CA VAL A 27 9.39 11.45 12.18
C VAL A 27 10.72 12.14 12.45
N ASN A 28 10.65 13.48 12.39
CA ASN A 28 11.50 14.49 13.02
C ASN A 28 11.58 15.73 12.13
N LYS A 29 10.50 16.51 12.09
CA LYS A 29 10.55 17.97 12.17
C LYS A 29 9.15 18.54 12.34
N ILE A 30 9.05 19.34 13.40
CA ILE A 30 7.94 20.19 13.79
C ILE A 30 7.44 21.00 12.59
N ASP A 31 6.12 21.06 12.46
CA ASP A 31 5.36 21.82 11.47
C ASP A 31 5.72 23.31 11.48
N PRO A 32 5.53 24.03 10.36
CA PRO A 32 4.99 25.37 10.47
C PRO A 32 3.67 25.48 9.67
N GLU A 33 2.62 25.89 10.39
CA GLU A 33 1.44 26.52 9.79
C GLU A 33 1.81 27.55 8.70
N PRO A 34 0.90 27.77 7.74
CA PRO A 34 0.45 29.15 7.60
C PRO A 34 -1.05 29.31 7.29
N LYS A 35 -1.71 30.01 8.23
CA LYS A 35 -2.65 31.13 8.08
C LYS A 35 -3.36 31.38 6.73
N SER A 36 -4.68 31.26 6.82
CA SER A 36 -5.84 31.91 6.16
C SER A 36 -5.73 33.04 5.10
N LYS A 37 -6.70 32.98 4.15
CA LYS A 37 -7.52 34.02 3.46
C LYS A 37 -7.20 34.36 1.98
N THR A 38 -8.16 34.12 1.07
CA THR A 38 -9.11 35.08 0.43
C THR A 38 -9.54 34.67 -1.00
N ASN A 39 -10.85 34.75 -1.30
CA ASN A 39 -11.51 34.54 -2.60
C ASN A 39 -11.18 35.60 -3.68
N LYS A 40 -11.24 35.23 -4.99
CA LYS A 40 -11.90 36.06 -6.03
C LYS A 40 -12.25 35.33 -7.33
N LYS A 41 -13.30 35.87 -7.98
CA LYS A 41 -14.18 35.44 -9.08
C LYS A 41 -13.55 35.24 -10.48
N GLU A 42 -14.27 34.42 -11.25
CA GLU A 42 -14.60 34.42 -12.70
C GLU A 42 -13.72 35.20 -13.69
N ASN A 43 -13.40 34.54 -14.82
CA ASN A 43 -13.79 35.07 -16.13
C ASN A 43 -13.76 33.98 -17.22
N THR A 44 -14.93 33.84 -17.85
CA THR A 44 -15.23 33.06 -19.05
C THR A 44 -14.55 33.69 -20.27
N LYS A 45 -13.82 32.90 -21.06
CA LYS A 45 -13.51 33.25 -22.46
C LYS A 45 -13.71 32.04 -23.37
N GLU A 46 -14.59 32.27 -24.33
CA GLU A 46 -14.96 31.37 -25.43
C GLU A 46 -13.74 30.90 -26.23
N PHE A 47 -13.76 29.65 -26.67
CA PHE A 47 -12.98 29.21 -27.84
C PHE A 47 -13.93 28.63 -28.88
N LYS A 48 -14.06 29.36 -30.00
CA LYS A 48 -14.70 28.88 -31.23
C LYS A 48 -13.79 27.84 -31.92
N ASN A 49 -14.41 26.73 -32.28
CA ASN A 49 -14.15 25.78 -33.37
C ASN A 49 -12.79 25.79 -34.09
N LYS A 50 -12.14 24.63 -34.10
CA LYS A 50 -11.67 23.97 -35.33
C LYS A 50 -11.54 22.46 -35.14
N SER A 51 -12.31 21.74 -35.95
CA SER A 51 -12.20 20.31 -36.20
C SER A 51 -10.82 19.99 -36.77
N GLN A 52 -10.06 19.13 -36.09
CA GLN A 52 -9.00 18.31 -36.67
C GLN A 52 -8.97 16.97 -35.94
N ASN A 53 -8.62 15.94 -36.72
CA ASN A 53 -8.73 14.50 -36.50
C ASN A 53 -8.34 13.98 -35.10
N PRO A 54 -8.84 12.79 -34.71
CA PRO A 54 -8.37 12.11 -33.51
C PRO A 54 -6.85 11.87 -33.64
N ASP A 55 -6.08 12.47 -32.73
CA ASP A 55 -4.66 12.17 -32.56
C ASP A 55 -4.47 10.65 -32.46
N PRO A 56 -3.50 10.05 -33.17
CA PRO A 56 -3.12 8.66 -32.94
C PRO A 56 -2.67 8.53 -31.48
N LEU A 57 -3.01 7.41 -30.84
CA LEU A 57 -2.55 7.07 -29.48
C LEU A 57 -1.08 7.50 -29.33
N LYS A 58 -0.81 8.50 -28.48
CA LYS A 58 0.56 8.89 -28.12
C LYS A 58 1.24 7.66 -27.55
N THR A 59 2.10 7.03 -28.35
CA THR A 59 3.09 6.06 -27.91
C THR A 59 3.80 6.71 -26.72
N LYS A 60 3.63 6.18 -25.51
CA LYS A 60 4.43 6.64 -24.36
C LYS A 60 5.90 6.48 -24.79
N ASN A 61 6.70 7.53 -24.66
CA ASN A 61 8.14 7.38 -24.92
C ASN A 61 8.68 6.30 -23.97
N ILE A 62 9.24 5.24 -24.53
CA ILE A 62 9.81 4.12 -23.77
C ILE A 62 10.87 4.62 -22.77
N GLU A 63 11.61 5.67 -23.13
CA GLU A 63 12.60 6.32 -22.28
C GLU A 63 11.97 6.93 -21.02
N ASP A 64 10.76 7.48 -21.11
CA ASP A 64 10.03 8.02 -19.97
C ASP A 64 9.60 6.89 -19.01
N ILE A 65 9.12 5.77 -19.56
CA ILE A 65 8.73 4.59 -18.78
C ILE A 65 9.94 4.03 -18.05
N ILE A 66 11.05 3.86 -18.78
CA ILE A 66 12.32 3.41 -18.24
C ILE A 66 12.80 4.32 -17.11
N SER A 67 12.76 5.64 -17.32
CA SER A 67 13.18 6.62 -16.31
C SER A 67 12.32 6.55 -15.04
N LYS A 68 11.00 6.36 -15.19
CA LYS A 68 10.09 6.13 -14.06
C LYS A 68 10.41 4.84 -13.32
N LEU A 69 10.62 3.74 -14.03
CA LEU A 69 11.00 2.44 -13.43
C LEU A 69 12.31 2.55 -12.65
N LYS A 70 13.32 3.26 -13.18
CA LYS A 70 14.58 3.54 -12.46
C LYS A 70 14.34 4.31 -11.16
N ALA A 71 13.52 5.36 -11.20
CA ALA A 71 13.20 6.16 -10.02
C ALA A 71 12.49 5.30 -8.96
N ILE A 72 11.43 4.60 -9.34
CA ILE A 72 10.69 3.68 -8.45
C ILE A 72 11.63 2.62 -7.86
N GLY A 73 12.51 2.03 -8.69
CA GLY A 73 13.47 1.03 -8.23
C GLY A 73 14.40 1.56 -7.13
N LYS A 74 14.96 2.77 -7.32
CA LYS A 74 15.83 3.42 -6.32
C LYS A 74 15.07 3.72 -5.02
N ASP A 75 13.85 4.24 -5.13
CA ASP A 75 13.02 4.57 -3.96
C ASP A 75 12.69 3.31 -3.15
N LEU A 76 12.33 2.21 -3.82
CA LEU A 76 12.06 0.92 -3.18
C LEU A 76 13.30 0.34 -2.49
N GLU A 77 14.49 0.51 -3.07
CA GLU A 77 15.74 0.07 -2.44
C GLU A 77 16.07 0.85 -1.18
N ALA A 78 15.89 2.17 -1.21
CA ALA A 78 16.06 3.02 -0.04
C ALA A 78 15.03 2.64 1.04
N GLN A 79 13.77 2.44 0.65
CA GLN A 79 12.70 2.00 1.53
C GLN A 79 13.01 0.66 2.20
N GLN A 80 13.48 -0.35 1.46
CA GLN A 80 13.81 -1.67 2.04
C GLN A 80 14.92 -1.60 3.09
N LYS A 81 15.90 -0.70 2.92
CA LYS A 81 16.96 -0.47 3.91
C LYS A 81 16.40 0.17 5.17
N GLN A 82 15.54 1.19 5.01
CA GLN A 82 14.91 1.86 6.16
C GLN A 82 13.95 0.92 6.90
N GLU A 83 13.11 0.18 6.18
CA GLU A 83 12.22 -0.84 6.73
C GLU A 83 13.00 -1.85 7.57
N LYS A 84 14.17 -2.30 7.10
CA LYS A 84 15.02 -3.21 7.87
C LYS A 84 15.45 -2.58 9.21
N ILE A 85 15.92 -1.33 9.19
CA ILE A 85 16.36 -0.62 10.41
C ILE A 85 15.21 -0.51 11.42
N GLU A 86 14.02 -0.13 10.97
CA GLU A 86 12.86 0.02 11.87
C GLU A 86 12.36 -1.33 12.40
N ILE A 87 12.35 -2.38 11.57
CA ILE A 87 11.99 -3.74 12.01
C ILE A 87 13.01 -4.26 13.03
N ASP A 88 14.31 -4.05 12.81
CA ASP A 88 15.36 -4.45 13.75
C ASP A 88 15.18 -3.75 15.11
N LYS A 89 14.75 -2.48 15.15
CA LYS A 89 14.43 -1.77 16.40
C LYS A 89 13.24 -2.39 17.14
N ILE A 90 12.17 -2.75 16.41
CA ILE A 90 10.98 -3.40 17.00
C ILE A 90 11.36 -4.77 17.59
N ALA A 91 12.19 -5.53 16.87
CA ALA A 91 12.70 -6.83 17.33
C ALA A 91 13.58 -6.69 18.57
N ALA A 92 14.51 -5.73 18.58
CA ALA A 92 15.36 -5.44 19.74
C ALA A 92 14.56 -5.03 20.99
N ALA A 93 13.42 -4.36 20.79
CA ALA A 93 12.49 -4.03 21.86
C ALA A 93 11.61 -5.21 22.31
N GLN A 94 11.77 -6.40 21.73
CA GLN A 94 10.95 -7.61 21.97
C GLN A 94 9.45 -7.38 21.67
N LEU A 95 9.16 -6.54 20.67
CA LEU A 95 7.79 -6.20 20.24
C LEU A 95 7.42 -6.81 18.89
N ASP A 96 8.33 -7.55 18.27
CA ASP A 96 8.12 -8.22 16.99
C ASP A 96 7.34 -9.51 17.16
N PHE A 97 6.02 -9.38 17.30
CA PHE A 97 5.15 -10.53 17.47
C PHE A 97 5.09 -11.41 16.21
N LEU A 98 5.28 -10.84 15.01
CA LEU A 98 5.18 -11.59 13.76
C LEU A 98 6.29 -12.63 13.62
N ASP A 99 7.44 -12.42 14.28
CA ASP A 99 8.54 -13.38 14.28
C ASP A 99 8.13 -14.80 14.71
N THR A 100 7.14 -14.89 15.62
CA THR A 100 6.66 -16.16 16.17
C THR A 100 5.19 -16.43 15.89
N PHE A 101 4.47 -15.49 15.25
CA PHE A 101 3.04 -15.61 15.05
C PHE A 101 2.71 -16.73 14.06
N LYS A 102 1.88 -17.67 14.51
CA LYS A 102 1.34 -18.78 13.71
C LYS A 102 -0.18 -18.73 13.71
N VAL A 103 -0.80 -18.95 12.55
CA VAL A 103 -2.27 -19.01 12.45
C VAL A 103 -2.75 -20.36 12.98
N GLY A 104 -2.16 -21.46 12.49
CA GLY A 104 -2.36 -22.81 12.97
C GLY A 104 -1.19 -23.32 13.82
N PRO A 105 -1.41 -24.31 14.71
CA PRO A 105 -0.36 -24.85 15.57
C PRO A 105 0.77 -25.56 14.80
N ARG A 106 0.48 -26.05 13.59
CA ARG A 106 1.43 -26.78 12.73
C ARG A 106 2.03 -25.92 11.62
N ASP A 107 1.73 -24.62 11.59
CA ASP A 107 2.26 -23.74 10.56
C ASP A 107 3.78 -23.62 10.71
N LEU A 108 4.45 -23.70 9.56
CA LEU A 108 5.88 -23.45 9.45
C LEU A 108 6.12 -21.94 9.38
N ILE A 109 7.08 -21.48 10.16
CA ILE A 109 7.56 -20.10 10.08
C ILE A 109 8.74 -20.10 9.11
N VAL A 110 8.60 -19.35 8.02
CA VAL A 110 9.67 -19.09 7.06
C VAL A 110 10.08 -17.63 7.24
N GLU A 111 11.32 -17.40 7.69
CA GLU A 111 11.83 -16.05 8.00
C GLU A 111 11.66 -15.07 6.84
N GLU A 112 11.91 -15.52 5.61
CA GLU A 112 11.75 -14.69 4.41
C GLU A 112 10.29 -14.24 4.19
N ASN A 113 9.32 -15.07 4.55
CA ASN A 113 7.90 -14.73 4.46
C ASN A 113 7.49 -13.80 5.61
N GLN A 114 8.04 -14.02 6.81
CA GLN A 114 7.81 -13.13 7.95
C GLN A 114 8.33 -11.73 7.66
N MET A 115 9.55 -11.60 7.14
CA MET A 115 10.11 -10.30 6.77
C MET A 115 9.20 -9.55 5.78
N LYS A 116 8.62 -10.25 4.79
CA LYS A 116 7.68 -9.64 3.84
C LYS A 116 6.41 -9.13 4.52
N MET A 117 5.83 -9.90 5.44
CA MET A 117 4.67 -9.49 6.22
C MET A 117 4.99 -8.31 7.14
N LYS A 118 6.12 -8.35 7.85
CA LYS A 118 6.61 -7.26 8.72
C LYS A 118 6.75 -5.96 7.94
N ARG A 119 7.33 -5.98 6.73
CA ARG A 119 7.48 -4.81 5.85
C ARG A 119 6.15 -4.15 5.53
N ILE A 120 5.09 -4.92 5.24
CA ILE A 120 3.77 -4.35 4.91
C ILE A 120 3.05 -3.89 6.16
N ILE A 121 2.98 -4.73 7.19
CA ILE A 121 2.17 -4.48 8.39
C ILE A 121 2.80 -3.35 9.22
N TYR A 122 4.09 -3.42 9.54
CA TYR A 122 4.72 -2.43 10.43
C TYR A 122 4.88 -1.07 9.76
N SER A 123 5.19 -1.01 8.46
CA SER A 123 5.20 0.27 7.73
C SER A 123 3.81 0.91 7.65
N SER A 124 2.75 0.11 7.51
CA SER A 124 1.37 0.59 7.51
C SER A 124 0.92 1.17 8.84
N LEU A 125 1.56 0.76 9.93
CA LEU A 125 1.35 1.26 11.28
C LEU A 125 2.38 2.34 11.67
N ASN A 126 3.17 2.84 10.72
CA ASN A 126 4.27 3.78 10.94
C ASN A 126 5.27 3.33 12.02
N TYR A 127 5.43 2.02 12.22
CA TYR A 127 6.27 1.44 13.27
C TYR A 127 5.87 1.86 14.70
N GLU A 128 4.66 2.39 14.89
CA GLU A 128 4.16 2.81 16.19
C GLU A 128 3.87 1.58 17.07
N THR A 129 4.67 1.40 18.12
CA THR A 129 4.65 0.21 18.96
C THR A 129 3.30 -0.04 19.63
N GLU A 130 2.55 1.03 19.97
CA GLU A 130 1.22 0.91 20.54
C GLU A 130 0.23 0.31 19.55
N LYS A 131 0.24 0.77 18.28
CA LYS A 131 -0.60 0.23 17.22
C LYS A 131 -0.24 -1.22 16.88
N ILE A 132 1.06 -1.55 16.90
CA ILE A 132 1.54 -2.93 16.71
C ILE A 132 1.01 -3.85 17.82
N LYS A 133 1.04 -3.42 19.09
CA LYS A 133 0.47 -4.18 20.21
C LYS A 133 -1.05 -4.36 20.09
N ILE A 134 -1.76 -3.32 19.65
CA ILE A 134 -3.21 -3.43 19.40
C ILE A 134 -3.49 -4.47 18.31
N LEU A 135 -2.75 -4.41 17.19
CA LEU A 135 -2.88 -5.39 16.12
C LEU A 135 -2.58 -6.81 16.61
N GLN A 136 -1.50 -7.01 17.38
CA GLN A 136 -1.21 -8.30 18.01
C GLN A 136 -2.41 -8.81 18.81
N GLY A 137 -3.01 -7.96 19.65
CA GLY A 137 -4.20 -8.32 20.43
C GLY A 137 -5.40 -8.70 19.57
N ILE A 138 -5.63 -8.00 18.45
CA ILE A 138 -6.67 -8.34 17.46
C ILE A 138 -6.42 -9.73 16.88
N LEU A 139 -5.20 -9.99 16.39
CA LEU A 139 -4.84 -11.25 15.74
C LEU A 139 -4.88 -12.44 16.71
N GLU A 140 -4.48 -12.25 17.97
CA GLU A 140 -4.61 -13.28 19.01
C GLU A 140 -6.07 -13.59 19.36
N LYS A 141 -6.94 -12.58 19.45
CA LYS A 141 -8.40 -12.79 19.62
C LYS A 141 -9.00 -13.56 18.47
N LEU A 142 -8.65 -13.21 17.23
CA LEU A 142 -9.10 -13.92 16.04
C LEU A 142 -8.61 -15.37 16.06
N LYS A 143 -7.35 -15.62 16.43
CA LYS A 143 -6.77 -16.96 16.46
C LYS A 143 -7.49 -17.94 17.38
N GLN A 144 -8.11 -17.44 18.44
CA GLN A 144 -8.94 -18.25 19.35
C GLN A 144 -10.30 -18.64 18.75
N ASN A 145 -10.73 -17.99 17.66
CA ASN A 145 -11.98 -18.28 16.98
C ASN A 145 -11.74 -19.16 15.73
N PRO A 146 -12.23 -20.41 15.69
CA PRO A 146 -12.04 -21.29 14.53
C PRO A 146 -12.57 -20.72 13.21
N LYS A 147 -13.64 -19.90 13.25
CA LYS A 147 -14.19 -19.25 12.06
C LYS A 147 -13.24 -18.20 11.46
N ALA A 148 -12.27 -17.73 12.23
CA ALA A 148 -11.33 -16.70 11.83
C ALA A 148 -10.09 -17.23 11.08
N HIS A 149 -9.88 -18.55 11.03
CA HIS A 149 -8.65 -19.13 10.48
C HIS A 149 -8.40 -18.69 9.04
N ASN A 150 -9.44 -18.72 8.20
CA ASN A 150 -9.34 -18.30 6.79
C ASN A 150 -9.01 -16.80 6.68
N ILE A 151 -9.64 -15.95 7.49
CA ILE A 151 -9.39 -14.50 7.38
C ILE A 151 -8.02 -14.09 7.92
N LEU A 152 -7.49 -14.80 8.93
CA LEU A 152 -6.09 -14.66 9.35
C LEU A 152 -5.13 -15.05 8.22
N GLY A 153 -5.41 -16.17 7.55
CA GLY A 153 -4.66 -16.61 6.38
C GLY A 153 -4.70 -15.57 5.24
N SER A 154 -5.87 -15.01 4.96
CA SER A 154 -6.02 -13.94 3.97
C SER A 154 -5.23 -12.69 4.35
N PHE A 155 -5.42 -12.17 5.56
CA PHE A 155 -4.74 -10.96 6.04
C PHE A 155 -3.21 -11.08 5.97
N LEU A 156 -2.66 -12.17 6.51
CA LEU A 156 -1.20 -12.36 6.60
C LEU A 156 -0.59 -12.78 5.26
N TYR A 157 -1.11 -13.83 4.63
CA TYR A 157 -0.44 -14.46 3.49
C TYR A 157 -0.97 -13.96 2.15
N HIS A 158 -2.30 -13.94 1.95
CA HIS A 158 -2.86 -13.53 0.66
C HIS A 158 -2.66 -12.03 0.39
N ILE A 159 -2.84 -11.20 1.41
CA ILE A 159 -2.78 -9.74 1.29
C ILE A 159 -1.39 -9.24 1.66
N SER A 160 -0.97 -9.34 2.93
CA SER A 160 0.26 -8.68 3.39
C SER A 160 1.51 -9.25 2.69
N TRP A 161 1.72 -10.56 2.75
CA TRP A 161 2.83 -11.19 2.04
C TRP A 161 2.70 -11.03 0.52
N GLY A 162 1.50 -11.24 -0.04
CA GLY A 162 1.25 -11.16 -1.49
C GLY A 162 1.59 -9.80 -2.10
N ILE A 163 1.22 -8.70 -1.43
CA ILE A 163 1.57 -7.34 -1.88
C ILE A 163 3.10 -7.16 -1.89
N GLN A 164 3.78 -7.53 -0.80
CA GLN A 164 5.24 -7.37 -0.72
C GLN A 164 5.98 -8.26 -1.72
N PHE A 165 5.51 -9.49 -1.92
CA PHE A 165 6.05 -10.41 -2.91
C PHE A 165 6.00 -9.79 -4.32
N ASN A 166 4.85 -9.25 -4.72
CA ASN A 166 4.69 -8.60 -6.03
C ASN A 166 5.60 -7.38 -6.19
N ILE A 167 5.76 -6.56 -5.14
CA ILE A 167 6.70 -5.42 -5.14
C ILE A 167 8.13 -5.90 -5.35
N GLU A 168 8.55 -6.96 -4.65
CA GLU A 168 9.90 -7.49 -4.74
C GLU A 168 10.18 -8.16 -6.09
N GLU A 169 9.23 -8.88 -6.66
CA GLU A 169 9.35 -9.44 -8.01
C GLU A 169 9.43 -8.33 -9.07
N CYS A 170 8.62 -7.29 -8.95
CA CYS A 170 8.73 -6.11 -9.82
C CYS A 170 10.11 -5.44 -9.66
N LEU A 171 10.62 -5.29 -8.44
CA LEU A 171 11.93 -4.71 -8.20
C LEU A 171 13.06 -5.56 -8.81
N LYS A 172 12.98 -6.88 -8.72
CA LYS A 172 13.91 -7.79 -9.43
C LYS A 172 13.83 -7.59 -10.94
N GLY A 173 12.62 -7.46 -11.50
CA GLY A 173 12.41 -7.15 -12.91
C GLY A 173 13.02 -5.81 -13.33
N ILE A 174 12.86 -4.77 -12.49
CA ILE A 174 13.45 -3.44 -12.70
C ILE A 174 14.98 -3.54 -12.68
N ARG A 175 15.57 -4.22 -11.69
CA ARG A 175 17.02 -4.42 -11.59
C ARG A 175 17.59 -5.13 -12.81
N LYS A 176 16.97 -6.26 -13.18
CA LYS A 176 17.38 -7.03 -14.36
C LYS A 176 17.32 -6.18 -15.62
N ALA A 177 16.25 -5.41 -15.80
CA ALA A 177 16.16 -4.48 -16.91
C ALA A 177 17.29 -3.44 -16.88
N ILE A 178 17.64 -2.90 -15.70
CA ILE A 178 18.72 -1.91 -15.53
C ILE A 178 20.10 -2.51 -15.85
N THR A 179 20.40 -3.73 -15.39
CA THR A 179 21.70 -4.39 -15.58
C THR A 179 21.90 -4.90 -17.00
N ASP A 180 20.84 -5.35 -17.68
CA ASP A 180 20.89 -5.90 -19.04
C ASP A 180 20.79 -4.80 -20.12
N GLU A 181 21.13 -3.54 -19.76
CA GLU A 181 20.87 -2.31 -20.52
C GLU A 181 19.40 -2.19 -20.94
N LEU A 182 18.62 -1.37 -20.22
CA LEU A 182 17.17 -1.12 -20.43
C LEU A 182 16.72 -0.91 -21.89
N HIS A 183 17.63 -0.60 -22.81
CA HIS A 183 17.44 -0.56 -24.25
C HIS A 183 16.89 -1.89 -24.83
N THR A 184 17.09 -3.02 -24.14
CA THR A 184 16.62 -4.36 -24.56
C THR A 184 15.22 -4.71 -24.04
N LEU A 185 14.69 -3.93 -23.08
CA LEU A 185 13.35 -4.15 -22.56
C LEU A 185 12.34 -3.63 -23.58
N GLY A 186 11.78 -4.52 -24.42
CA GLY A 186 10.75 -4.13 -25.38
C GLY A 186 9.60 -3.35 -24.72
N GLN A 187 9.04 -2.38 -25.44
CA GLN A 187 8.07 -1.41 -24.92
C GLN A 187 6.94 -2.06 -24.09
N GLU A 188 6.34 -3.14 -24.59
CA GLU A 188 5.27 -3.86 -23.89
C GLU A 188 5.69 -4.42 -22.51
N LYS A 189 6.94 -4.88 -22.39
CA LYS A 189 7.47 -5.39 -21.12
C LYS A 189 7.68 -4.26 -20.12
N ALA A 190 8.19 -3.12 -20.58
CA ALA A 190 8.36 -1.92 -19.77
C ALA A 190 7.01 -1.40 -19.26
N GLU A 191 6.02 -1.30 -20.15
CA GLU A 191 4.66 -0.89 -19.82
C GLU A 191 4.00 -1.82 -18.81
N ARG A 192 4.13 -3.14 -19.01
CA ARG A 192 3.58 -4.15 -18.10
C ARG A 192 4.21 -4.06 -16.72
N LEU A 193 5.54 -3.96 -16.66
CA LEU A 193 6.28 -3.85 -15.39
C LEU A 193 5.87 -2.58 -14.63
N LEU A 194 5.75 -1.45 -15.33
CA LEU A 194 5.30 -0.19 -14.73
C LEU A 194 3.87 -0.32 -14.19
N MET A 195 2.95 -0.88 -14.97
CA MET A 195 1.57 -1.11 -14.54
C MET A 195 1.49 -2.02 -13.31
N GLN A 196 2.28 -3.09 -13.26
CA GLN A 196 2.31 -4.03 -12.13
C GLN A 196 2.84 -3.39 -10.85
N ILE A 197 3.95 -2.64 -10.92
CA ILE A 197 4.49 -1.99 -9.73
C ILE A 197 3.57 -0.87 -9.24
N GLU A 198 2.99 -0.06 -10.13
CA GLU A 198 2.03 0.98 -9.77
C GLU A 198 0.78 0.37 -9.09
N SER A 199 0.27 -0.75 -9.60
CA SER A 199 -0.85 -1.47 -8.99
C SER A 199 -0.50 -1.99 -7.59
N SER A 200 0.68 -2.59 -7.44
CA SER A 200 1.14 -3.15 -6.16
C SER A 200 1.36 -2.06 -5.10
N LEU A 201 1.93 -0.92 -5.49
CA LEU A 201 2.08 0.25 -4.62
C LEU A 201 0.73 0.83 -4.20
N LYS A 202 -0.25 0.88 -5.11
CA LYS A 202 -1.62 1.29 -4.79
C LYS A 202 -2.28 0.33 -3.80
N LEU A 203 -2.07 -0.98 -3.94
CA LEU A 203 -2.55 -1.96 -2.97
C LEU A 203 -1.89 -1.79 -1.60
N LYS A 204 -0.57 -1.53 -1.52
CA LYS A 204 0.11 -1.20 -0.27
C LYS A 204 -0.52 0.00 0.44
N GLN A 205 -0.90 1.05 -0.31
CA GLN A 205 -1.59 2.21 0.24
C GLN A 205 -3.01 1.91 0.74
N ARG A 206 -3.80 1.16 -0.05
CA ARG A 206 -5.15 0.72 0.36
C ARG A 206 -5.09 -0.13 1.63
N PHE A 207 -4.11 -1.03 1.71
CA PHE A 207 -3.87 -1.85 2.89
C PHE A 207 -3.57 -0.97 4.12
N ALA A 208 -2.64 -0.02 4.01
CA ALA A 208 -2.30 0.87 5.11
C ALA A 208 -3.50 1.69 5.62
N LYS A 209 -4.30 2.24 4.69
CA LYS A 209 -5.53 2.96 5.03
C LYS A 209 -6.53 2.06 5.76
N THR A 210 -6.77 0.86 5.22
CA THR A 210 -7.69 -0.11 5.81
C THR A 210 -7.23 -0.51 7.21
N LEU A 211 -5.94 -0.79 7.39
CA LEU A 211 -5.37 -1.18 8.68
C LEU A 211 -5.46 -0.05 9.72
N LYS A 212 -5.17 1.19 9.32
CA LYS A 212 -5.36 2.35 10.18
C LYS A 212 -6.81 2.44 10.67
N GLU A 213 -7.77 2.32 9.76
CA GLU A 213 -9.20 2.38 10.09
C GLU A 213 -9.62 1.19 10.98
N THR A 214 -9.13 -0.02 10.74
CA THR A 214 -9.37 -1.18 11.63
C THR A 214 -8.87 -0.92 13.06
N ILE A 215 -7.69 -0.32 13.24
CA ILE A 215 -7.17 0.02 14.56
C ILE A 215 -8.04 1.10 15.23
N GLU A 216 -8.48 2.11 14.49
CA GLU A 216 -9.37 3.16 15.00
C GLU A 216 -10.73 2.61 15.41
N ASP A 217 -11.36 1.78 14.56
CA ASP A 217 -12.64 1.15 14.82
C ASP A 217 -12.56 0.24 16.04
N TYR A 218 -11.47 -0.53 16.17
CA TYR A 218 -11.26 -1.41 17.32
C TYR A 218 -11.09 -0.63 18.62
N ASN A 219 -10.33 0.47 18.60
CA ASN A 219 -10.13 1.32 19.77
C ASN A 219 -11.41 2.05 20.21
N LYS A 220 -12.27 2.42 19.26
CA LYS A 220 -13.59 3.01 19.54
C LYS A 220 -14.65 1.97 19.91
N ASN A 221 -14.30 0.68 19.87
CA ASN A 221 -15.23 -0.44 19.94
C ASN A 221 -16.42 -0.26 18.98
N LEU A 222 -16.16 0.27 17.78
CA LEU A 222 -17.19 0.51 16.78
C LEU A 222 -17.87 -0.80 16.44
N GLU A 223 -19.21 -0.80 16.38
CA GLU A 223 -20.02 -2.00 16.18
C GLU A 223 -19.78 -3.14 17.19
N ASN A 224 -19.10 -2.88 18.31
CA ASN A 224 -18.72 -3.86 19.34
C ASN A 224 -17.58 -4.82 18.93
N ILE A 225 -16.75 -4.49 17.93
CA ILE A 225 -15.68 -5.38 17.45
C ILE A 225 -14.57 -5.65 18.48
N GLN A 226 -14.46 -4.85 19.54
CA GLN A 226 -13.50 -5.10 20.62
C GLN A 226 -14.00 -6.19 21.58
N THR A 227 -15.31 -6.26 21.79
CA THR A 227 -15.93 -7.12 22.82
C THR A 227 -16.62 -8.36 22.24
N ASP A 228 -16.98 -8.35 20.96
CA ASP A 228 -17.66 -9.44 20.29
C ASP A 228 -16.76 -10.07 19.22
N ALA A 229 -16.36 -11.33 19.45
CA ALA A 229 -15.45 -12.06 18.58
C ALA A 229 -16.05 -12.35 17.19
N GLU A 230 -17.37 -12.52 17.09
CA GLU A 230 -18.02 -12.82 15.81
C GLU A 230 -18.12 -11.55 14.96
N LYS A 231 -18.39 -10.41 15.59
CA LYS A 231 -18.33 -9.11 14.90
C LYS A 231 -16.92 -8.73 14.48
N LEU A 232 -15.91 -9.03 15.29
CA LEU A 232 -14.51 -8.84 14.89
C LEU A 232 -14.16 -9.66 13.64
N VAL A 233 -14.60 -10.92 13.58
CA VAL A 233 -14.39 -11.77 12.40
C VAL A 233 -15.10 -11.20 11.17
N ASN A 234 -16.34 -10.72 11.31
CA ASN A 234 -17.09 -10.12 10.20
C ASN A 234 -16.41 -8.84 9.69
N HIS A 235 -16.01 -7.94 10.60
CA HIS A 235 -15.25 -6.74 10.25
C HIS A 235 -13.97 -7.07 9.47
N MET A 236 -13.23 -8.08 9.92
CA MET A 236 -12.03 -8.52 9.20
C MET A 236 -12.36 -9.11 7.83
N ASN A 237 -13.42 -9.92 7.71
CA ASN A 237 -13.86 -10.48 6.42
C ASN A 237 -14.27 -9.40 5.42
N GLU A 238 -14.98 -8.37 5.86
CA GLU A 238 -15.40 -7.28 4.98
C GLU A 238 -14.22 -6.49 4.42
N ASN A 239 -13.16 -6.33 5.21
CA ASN A 239 -12.03 -5.47 4.88
C ASN A 239 -10.81 -6.21 4.32
N TYR A 240 -10.67 -7.53 4.57
CA TYR A 240 -9.45 -8.29 4.25
C TYR A 240 -9.68 -9.67 3.63
N LYS A 241 -10.88 -9.96 3.10
CA LYS A 241 -11.13 -11.23 2.40
C LYS A 241 -10.25 -11.37 1.16
N GLU A 242 -10.20 -10.33 0.33
CA GLU A 242 -9.45 -10.25 -0.93
C GLU A 242 -8.84 -8.85 -1.12
N HIS A 243 -7.98 -8.66 -2.13
CA HIS A 243 -7.38 -7.34 -2.43
C HIS A 243 -8.44 -6.26 -2.72
N ASP A 244 -9.57 -6.64 -3.30
CA ASP A 244 -10.65 -5.71 -3.62
C ASP A 244 -11.44 -5.25 -2.40
N SER A 245 -11.40 -6.00 -1.30
CA SER A 245 -11.98 -5.62 0.00
C SER A 245 -11.32 -4.40 0.63
N LEU A 246 -10.05 -4.12 0.29
CA LEU A 246 -9.29 -3.02 0.88
C LEU A 246 -9.92 -1.66 0.53
N LYS A 247 -9.98 -0.74 1.49
CA LYS A 247 -10.62 0.57 1.30
C LYS A 247 -9.91 1.39 0.21
N PRO A 248 -10.65 2.12 -0.64
CA PRO A 248 -10.06 2.98 -1.66
C PRO A 248 -9.41 4.22 -1.04
N ILE A 249 -8.47 4.85 -1.75
CA ILE A 249 -7.66 5.96 -1.22
C ILE A 249 -8.44 7.30 -1.13
N TYR A 250 -9.65 7.38 -1.68
CA TYR A 250 -10.45 8.63 -1.77
C TYR A 250 -10.88 9.21 -0.42
#